data_AF-A0A4W3GLL7-F1
#
_entry.id   AF-A0A4W3GLL7-F1
#
_cell.length_a   1.000
_cell.length_b   1.000
_cell.length_c   1.000
_cell.angle_alpha   90.00
_cell.angle_beta   90.00
_cell.angle_gamma   90.00
#
_symmetry.space_group_name_H-M   'P 1'
#
loop_
_entity.id
_entity.type
_entity.pdbx_description
1 polymer ?
#
loop_
_entity_poly.entity_id
_entity_poly.type
_entity_poly.pdbx_seq_one_letter_code
_entity_poly.pdbx_strand_id
1 'polypeptide(L)'
;MSPLILQGEPYVEIAEQPKQRGMRFRYKCEGRSAGSIPGEHSTDNSRTYPSIQIMNYVGRGRVLITLVTKSEPFKPHPHDLVGKDCREGFYEADFGPDRRVLCFQNLGIQCVRRREVKEAILFRIQRCLNPFNVPQEQLLQIEDYDLNVVRLCFQVFLPDEHGTFTRALPPVISNPIYDNRAPNTAELKICRINKNTGSVKGGDEIFLLCDKVQKDDIEVRFFTHNWEAKGSFSQADVHRQVAIVFRTPAYCQTNISEPMTVKMQLRRPSDQEVSEPMEFRYLPDERGTVHLQRALHLSII
;
A
#
# COMPACT_ATOMS: atom_id res chain seq x y z
N MET A 1 36.97 -7.95 -28.24
CA MET A 1 36.20 -7.06 -27.34
C MET A 1 36.46 -7.54 -25.93
N SER A 2 37.19 -6.76 -25.14
CA SER A 2 37.47 -7.06 -23.73
C SER A 2 36.13 -7.11 -22.98
N PRO A 3 35.85 -8.12 -22.16
CA PRO A 3 34.66 -8.11 -21.33
C PRO A 3 34.77 -6.90 -20.39
N LEU A 4 33.73 -6.06 -20.37
CA LEU A 4 33.58 -5.03 -19.35
C LEU A 4 33.65 -5.73 -17.99
N ILE A 5 34.74 -5.51 -17.26
CA ILE A 5 34.85 -5.95 -15.88
C ILE A 5 33.82 -5.13 -15.12
N LEU A 6 32.68 -5.74 -14.80
CA LEU A 6 31.72 -5.16 -13.88
C LEU A 6 32.43 -5.06 -12.52
N GLN A 7 32.67 -3.82 -12.05
CA GLN A 7 33.39 -3.56 -10.82
C GLN A 7 32.47 -3.80 -9.61
N GLY A 8 32.81 -4.76 -8.75
CA GLY A 8 32.15 -5.02 -7.47
C GLY A 8 31.51 -6.39 -7.34
N GLU A 9 31.17 -6.78 -6.12
CA GLU A 9 30.42 -8.02 -5.84
C GLU A 9 28.99 -7.91 -6.41
N PRO A 10 28.44 -8.99 -7.00
CA PRO A 10 27.06 -9.03 -7.44
C PRO A 10 26.06 -8.81 -6.29
N TYR A 11 25.01 -8.03 -6.55
CA TYR A 11 23.92 -7.84 -5.60
C TYR A 11 22.58 -7.66 -6.33
N VAL A 12 21.48 -7.82 -5.60
CA VAL A 12 20.13 -7.65 -6.14
C VAL A 12 19.63 -6.25 -5.82
N GLU A 13 19.00 -5.60 -6.80
CA GLU A 13 18.31 -4.32 -6.63
C GLU A 13 16.87 -4.46 -7.11
N ILE A 14 15.91 -3.92 -6.37
CA ILE A 14 14.52 -3.87 -6.81
C ILE A 14 14.37 -2.73 -7.81
N ALA A 15 14.15 -3.06 -9.07
CA ALA A 15 13.94 -2.09 -10.15
C ALA A 15 12.51 -1.51 -10.11
N GLU A 16 11.52 -2.31 -9.70
CA GLU A 16 10.16 -1.84 -9.44
C GLU A 16 9.57 -2.57 -8.22
N GLN A 17 9.15 -1.80 -7.22
CA GLN A 17 8.49 -2.32 -6.03
C GLN A 17 7.07 -2.84 -6.36
N PRO A 18 6.50 -3.76 -5.56
CA PRO A 18 5.09 -4.08 -5.65
C PRO A 18 4.23 -2.91 -5.14
N LYS A 19 3.07 -2.71 -5.75
CA LYS A 19 2.06 -1.78 -5.23
C LYS A 19 1.60 -2.25 -3.85
N GLN A 20 1.67 -1.36 -2.87
CA GLN A 20 1.41 -1.71 -1.46
C GLN A 20 -0.07 -1.91 -1.12
N ARG A 21 -0.99 -1.29 -1.87
CA ARG A 21 -2.44 -1.23 -1.60
C ARG A 21 -3.25 -1.55 -2.86
N GLY A 22 -4.54 -1.83 -2.65
CA GLY A 22 -5.51 -2.08 -3.73
C GLY A 22 -5.61 -3.56 -4.15
N MET A 23 -4.58 -4.37 -3.89
CA MET A 23 -4.62 -5.81 -4.17
C MET A 23 -5.36 -6.58 -3.07
N ARG A 24 -6.27 -7.48 -3.46
CA ARG A 24 -6.97 -8.39 -2.55
C ARG A 24 -6.28 -9.76 -2.52
N PHE A 25 -6.03 -10.27 -1.32
CA PHE A 25 -5.59 -11.66 -1.14
C PHE A 25 -6.78 -12.61 -1.28
N ARG A 26 -6.55 -13.81 -1.83
CA ARG A 26 -7.62 -14.72 -2.22
C ARG A 26 -7.54 -16.05 -1.50
N TYR A 27 -8.67 -16.53 -1.00
CA TYR A 27 -8.73 -17.88 -0.43
C TYR A 27 -8.76 -18.94 -1.52
N LYS A 28 -8.20 -20.12 -1.23
CA LYS A 28 -8.30 -21.31 -2.10
C LYS A 28 -9.73 -21.66 -2.50
N CYS A 29 -10.69 -21.50 -1.60
CA CYS A 29 -12.09 -21.80 -1.86
C CYS A 29 -12.80 -20.80 -2.79
N GLU A 30 -12.17 -19.68 -3.19
CA GLU A 30 -12.79 -18.73 -4.13
C GLU A 30 -12.85 -19.26 -5.57
N GLY A 31 -12.07 -20.30 -5.92
CA GLY A 31 -12.14 -20.97 -7.22
C GLY A 31 -11.76 -20.10 -8.42
N ARG A 32 -11.02 -19.00 -8.20
CA ARG A 32 -10.53 -18.07 -9.23
C ARG A 32 -9.02 -17.86 -9.07
N SER A 33 -8.37 -17.35 -10.12
CA SER A 33 -6.98 -16.88 -10.00
C SER A 33 -6.85 -15.88 -8.85
N ALA A 34 -5.72 -15.94 -8.13
CA ALA A 34 -5.41 -15.03 -7.03
C ALA A 34 -5.06 -13.60 -7.50
N GLY A 35 -5.20 -13.31 -8.80
CA GLY A 35 -4.90 -12.02 -9.40
C GLY A 35 -3.42 -11.89 -9.75
N SER A 36 -2.96 -10.65 -9.90
CA SER A 36 -1.55 -10.33 -10.14
C SER A 36 -1.15 -9.15 -9.28
N ILE A 37 -0.01 -9.24 -8.60
CA ILE A 37 0.61 -8.15 -7.85
C ILE A 37 1.07 -7.11 -8.90
N PRO A 38 0.48 -5.90 -8.90
CA PRO A 38 0.95 -4.85 -9.79
C PRO A 38 2.24 -4.23 -9.26
N GLY A 39 3.01 -3.62 -10.15
CA GLY A 39 4.12 -2.74 -9.79
C GLY A 39 3.61 -1.43 -9.17
N GLU A 40 4.46 -0.77 -8.39
CA GLU A 40 4.15 0.49 -7.70
C GLU A 40 3.71 1.59 -8.67
N HIS A 41 4.29 1.62 -9.88
CA HIS A 41 3.97 2.60 -10.92
C HIS A 41 2.90 2.10 -11.91
N SER A 42 2.28 0.95 -11.63
CA SER A 42 1.27 0.37 -12.52
C SER A 42 0.03 1.24 -12.57
N THR A 43 -0.43 1.52 -13.78
CA THR A 43 -1.68 2.23 -14.06
C THR A 43 -2.65 1.33 -14.82
N ASP A 44 -3.90 1.77 -14.97
CA ASP A 44 -4.89 1.02 -15.76
C ASP A 44 -4.49 0.90 -17.24
N ASN A 45 -3.81 1.92 -17.78
CA ASN A 45 -3.39 1.99 -19.18
C ASN A 45 -2.03 1.33 -19.44
N SER A 46 -1.15 1.33 -18.43
CA SER A 46 0.19 0.77 -18.52
C SER A 46 0.46 -0.08 -17.28
N ARG A 47 0.17 -1.38 -17.39
CA ARG A 47 0.39 -2.34 -16.32
C ARG A 47 1.86 -2.69 -16.22
N THR A 48 2.41 -2.50 -15.04
CA THR A 48 3.78 -2.86 -14.68
C THR A 48 3.75 -3.84 -13.50
N TYR A 49 4.90 -4.43 -13.16
CA TYR A 49 4.99 -5.56 -12.25
C TYR A 49 6.25 -5.48 -11.40
N PRO A 50 6.26 -6.11 -10.21
CA PRO A 50 7.47 -6.19 -9.40
C PRO A 50 8.64 -6.72 -10.24
N SER A 51 9.78 -6.06 -10.13
CA SER A 51 10.96 -6.45 -10.90
C SER A 51 12.25 -6.20 -10.14
N ILE A 52 13.26 -7.01 -10.44
CA ILE A 52 14.60 -6.89 -9.88
C ILE A 52 15.63 -6.84 -11.00
N GLN A 53 16.80 -6.29 -10.68
CA GLN A 53 17.99 -6.31 -11.50
C GLN A 53 19.15 -6.88 -10.68
N ILE A 54 19.99 -7.70 -11.32
CA ILE A 54 21.21 -8.20 -10.70
C ILE A 54 22.34 -7.27 -11.14
N MET A 55 22.85 -6.51 -10.19
CA MET A 55 23.93 -5.56 -10.40
C MET A 55 25.26 -6.30 -10.42
N ASN A 56 26.22 -5.76 -11.17
CA ASN A 56 27.56 -6.31 -11.35
C ASN A 56 27.64 -7.78 -11.83
N TYR A 57 26.59 -8.28 -12.48
CA TYR A 57 26.56 -9.63 -13.02
C TYR A 57 25.79 -9.71 -14.33
N VAL A 58 26.37 -10.40 -15.32
CA VAL A 58 25.70 -10.76 -16.58
C VAL A 58 25.96 -12.24 -16.80
N GLY A 59 24.90 -13.04 -16.72
CA GLY A 59 25.02 -14.48 -16.80
C GLY A 59 23.71 -15.19 -16.49
N ARG A 60 23.77 -16.51 -16.41
CA ARG A 60 22.65 -17.34 -15.94
C ARG A 60 22.52 -17.29 -14.43
N GLY A 61 21.32 -17.49 -13.91
CA GLY A 61 21.10 -17.64 -12.47
C GLY A 61 19.71 -18.19 -12.20
N ARG A 62 19.39 -18.31 -10.91
CA ARG A 62 18.06 -18.70 -10.44
C ARG A 62 17.55 -17.66 -9.47
N VAL A 63 16.27 -17.34 -9.56
CA VAL A 63 15.57 -16.51 -8.59
C VAL A 63 14.49 -17.33 -7.89
N LEU A 64 14.44 -17.19 -6.56
CA LEU A 64 13.43 -17.73 -5.68
C LEU A 64 12.73 -16.54 -5.00
N ILE A 65 11.39 -16.53 -5.02
CA ILE A 65 10.60 -15.51 -4.33
C ILE A 65 9.70 -16.18 -3.33
N THR A 66 9.84 -15.79 -2.06
CA THR A 66 9.02 -16.25 -0.94
C THR A 66 8.27 -15.08 -0.31
N LEU A 67 7.21 -15.38 0.45
CA LEU A 67 6.52 -14.39 1.27
C LEU A 67 7.09 -14.40 2.69
N VAL A 68 7.36 -13.22 3.24
CA VAL A 68 7.84 -13.02 4.62
C VAL A 68 6.99 -11.98 5.37
N THR A 69 7.11 -11.95 6.70
CA THR A 69 6.41 -10.97 7.56
C THR A 69 6.84 -9.53 7.26
N LYS A 70 6.00 -8.56 7.66
CA LYS A 70 6.24 -7.12 7.44
C LYS A 70 7.49 -6.59 8.16
N SER A 71 7.80 -7.13 9.34
CA SER A 71 8.84 -6.62 10.23
C SER A 71 9.90 -7.69 10.51
N GLU A 72 11.09 -7.23 10.90
CA GLU A 72 12.15 -8.08 11.42
C GLU A 72 11.65 -8.90 12.62
N PRO A 73 12.05 -10.18 12.74
CA PRO A 73 13.12 -10.87 12.00
C PRO A 73 12.70 -11.51 10.65
N PHE A 74 11.68 -10.99 9.94
CA PHE A 74 11.25 -11.47 8.61
C PHE A 74 11.02 -12.99 8.55
N LYS A 75 10.06 -13.46 9.36
CA LYS A 75 9.62 -14.85 9.42
C LYS A 75 8.98 -15.26 8.08
N PRO A 76 9.11 -16.52 7.62
CA PRO A 76 8.35 -17.04 6.48
C PRO A 76 6.85 -16.86 6.70
N HIS A 77 6.16 -16.23 5.76
CA HIS A 77 4.74 -15.93 5.91
C HIS A 77 3.88 -17.16 5.56
N PRO A 78 2.78 -17.45 6.28
CA PRO A 78 1.94 -18.63 6.04
C PRO A 78 1.12 -18.60 4.73
N HIS A 79 0.96 -17.43 4.11
CA HIS A 79 0.30 -17.30 2.80
C HIS A 79 1.18 -17.82 1.69
N ASP A 80 0.54 -18.28 0.61
CA ASP A 80 1.22 -18.84 -0.56
C ASP A 80 1.33 -17.82 -1.68
N LEU A 81 2.52 -17.73 -2.28
CA LEU A 81 2.68 -17.11 -3.59
C LEU A 81 2.22 -18.12 -4.66
N VAL A 82 1.30 -17.71 -5.52
CA VAL A 82 0.71 -18.56 -6.56
C VAL A 82 0.75 -17.85 -7.91
N GLY A 83 0.75 -18.60 -9.00
CA GLY A 83 0.91 -18.01 -10.31
C GLY A 83 1.73 -18.88 -11.25
N LYS A 84 2.19 -18.27 -12.33
CA LYS A 84 3.13 -18.90 -13.25
C LYS A 84 4.47 -19.13 -12.55
N ASP A 85 5.05 -20.31 -12.74
CA ASP A 85 6.33 -20.74 -12.14
C ASP A 85 6.33 -20.76 -10.59
N CYS A 86 5.13 -20.72 -9.98
CA CYS A 86 4.96 -20.92 -8.54
C CYS A 86 4.66 -22.38 -8.22
N ARG A 87 5.25 -22.88 -7.13
CA ARG A 87 4.96 -24.18 -6.54
C ARG A 87 5.09 -24.09 -5.03
N GLU A 88 4.21 -24.79 -4.31
CA GLU A 88 4.32 -24.94 -2.85
C GLU A 88 4.49 -23.62 -2.06
N GLY A 89 3.87 -22.55 -2.57
CA GLY A 89 3.85 -21.23 -1.92
C GLY A 89 5.01 -20.29 -2.25
N PHE A 90 5.91 -20.66 -3.18
CA PHE A 90 7.00 -19.82 -3.65
C PHE A 90 7.09 -19.80 -5.19
N TYR A 91 7.71 -18.76 -5.74
CA TYR A 91 8.07 -18.66 -7.17
C TYR A 91 9.52 -19.09 -7.37
N GLU A 92 9.81 -19.85 -8.41
CA GLU A 92 11.19 -20.19 -8.77
C GLU A 92 11.37 -20.29 -10.28
N ALA A 93 12.37 -19.58 -10.81
CA ALA A 93 12.71 -19.65 -12.23
C ALA A 93 14.19 -19.40 -12.47
N ASP A 94 14.72 -20.04 -13.51
CA ASP A 94 16.06 -19.76 -14.04
C ASP A 94 15.98 -18.56 -15.00
N PHE A 95 17.02 -17.73 -15.01
CA PHE A 95 17.19 -16.61 -15.94
C PHE A 95 18.51 -16.75 -16.72
N GLY A 96 18.52 -16.18 -17.93
CA GLY A 96 19.67 -16.16 -18.83
C GLY A 96 20.33 -14.78 -18.93
N PRO A 97 21.47 -14.69 -19.66
CA PRO A 97 22.30 -13.48 -19.72
C PRO A 97 21.64 -12.30 -20.44
N ASP A 98 20.65 -12.53 -21.28
CA ASP A 98 20.01 -11.48 -22.09
C ASP A 98 19.04 -10.61 -21.29
N ARG A 99 18.60 -11.07 -20.11
CA ARG A 99 17.61 -10.37 -19.28
C ARG A 99 18.31 -9.55 -18.20
N ARG A 100 18.40 -8.23 -18.42
CA ARG A 100 18.90 -7.29 -17.41
C ARG A 100 17.94 -7.07 -16.26
N VAL A 101 16.65 -6.96 -16.56
CA VAL A 101 15.57 -6.78 -15.57
C VAL A 101 14.67 -8.01 -15.60
N LEU A 102 14.46 -8.61 -14.43
CA LEU A 102 13.56 -9.75 -14.23
C LEU A 102 12.22 -9.24 -13.74
N CYS A 103 11.19 -9.31 -14.59
CA CYS A 103 9.83 -8.88 -14.25
C CYS A 103 8.95 -10.08 -13.87
N PHE A 104 8.25 -9.99 -12.75
CA PHE A 104 7.46 -11.08 -12.19
C PHE A 104 5.96 -10.86 -12.39
N GLN A 105 5.49 -11.27 -13.56
CA GLN A 105 4.07 -11.18 -13.92
C GLN A 105 3.27 -12.38 -13.38
N ASN A 106 1.95 -12.23 -13.29
CA ASN A 106 1.03 -13.31 -12.91
C ASN A 106 1.27 -13.91 -11.51
N LEU A 107 1.86 -13.14 -10.59
CA LEU A 107 2.01 -13.54 -9.19
C LEU A 107 0.80 -13.07 -8.37
N GLY A 108 0.08 -13.99 -7.74
CA GLY A 108 -1.01 -13.70 -6.81
C GLY A 108 -0.67 -14.18 -5.39
N ILE A 109 -1.43 -13.70 -4.41
CA ILE A 109 -1.28 -14.10 -3.00
C ILE A 109 -2.51 -14.90 -2.59
N GLN A 110 -2.29 -16.16 -2.27
CA GLN A 110 -3.29 -17.06 -1.75
C GLN A 110 -3.24 -17.07 -0.22
N CYS A 111 -4.25 -16.48 0.41
CA CYS A 111 -4.30 -16.39 1.87
C CYS A 111 -4.84 -17.67 2.51
N VAL A 112 -4.24 -18.03 3.64
CA VAL A 112 -4.71 -19.11 4.51
C VAL A 112 -5.62 -18.59 5.62
N ARG A 113 -6.46 -19.45 6.18
CA ARG A 113 -7.29 -19.13 7.35
C ARG A 113 -6.43 -19.20 8.62
N ARG A 114 -6.84 -18.49 9.67
CA ARG A 114 -6.11 -18.50 10.96
C ARG A 114 -5.83 -19.91 11.50
N ARG A 115 -6.79 -20.84 11.36
CA ARG A 115 -6.65 -22.25 11.78
C ARG A 115 -5.59 -23.05 10.99
N GLU A 116 -5.23 -22.59 9.79
CA GLU A 116 -4.30 -23.27 8.87
C GLU A 116 -2.86 -22.73 9.03
N VAL A 117 -2.66 -21.63 9.76
CA VAL A 117 -1.35 -20.97 9.89
C VAL A 117 -0.30 -21.91 10.46
N LYS A 118 -0.62 -22.67 11.51
CA LYS A 118 0.33 -23.60 12.13
C LYS A 118 0.84 -24.66 11.14
N GLU A 119 -0.07 -25.26 10.36
CA GLU A 119 0.28 -26.25 9.35
C GLU A 119 1.13 -25.64 8.23
N ALA A 120 0.76 -24.44 7.76
CA ALA A 120 1.53 -23.72 6.75
C ALA A 120 2.96 -23.40 7.20
N ILE A 121 3.15 -22.94 8.45
CA ILE A 121 4.49 -22.66 8.99
C ILE A 121 5.32 -23.93 9.14
N LEU A 122 4.74 -25.03 9.65
CA LEU A 122 5.42 -26.32 9.73
C LEU A 122 5.88 -26.80 8.34
N PHE A 123 5.05 -26.60 7.32
CA PHE A 123 5.42 -26.91 5.94
C PHE A 123 6.60 -26.06 5.45
N ARG A 124 6.64 -24.75 5.77
CA ARG A 124 7.79 -23.89 5.43
C ARG A 124 9.08 -24.33 6.12
N ILE A 125 9.00 -24.75 7.38
CA ILE A 125 10.15 -25.31 8.11
C ILE A 125 10.65 -26.59 7.43
N GLN A 126 9.75 -27.52 7.11
CA GLN A 126 10.09 -28.78 6.45
C GLN A 126 10.76 -28.59 5.09
N ARG A 127 10.37 -27.52 4.36
CA ARG A 127 10.93 -27.16 3.05
C ARG A 127 12.18 -26.27 3.13
N CYS A 128 12.68 -25.98 4.34
CA CYS A 128 13.80 -25.07 4.55
C CYS A 128 13.57 -23.66 3.96
N LEU A 129 12.32 -23.20 3.87
CA LEU A 129 11.95 -21.89 3.35
C LEU A 129 12.05 -20.83 4.45
N ASN A 130 13.26 -20.57 4.92
CA ASN A 130 13.56 -19.63 5.99
C ASN A 130 14.73 -18.69 5.60
N PRO A 131 14.47 -17.67 4.77
CA PRO A 131 15.53 -16.84 4.16
C PRO A 131 16.45 -16.13 5.16
N PHE A 132 15.97 -15.90 6.39
CA PHE A 132 16.71 -15.19 7.44
C PHE A 132 17.11 -16.11 8.62
N ASN A 133 16.98 -17.43 8.46
CA ASN A 133 17.35 -18.41 9.49
C ASN A 133 16.74 -18.11 10.87
N VAL A 134 15.51 -17.62 10.90
CA VAL A 134 14.81 -17.31 12.16
C VAL A 134 14.64 -18.60 12.98
N PRO A 135 14.93 -18.59 14.30
CA PRO A 135 14.81 -19.78 15.13
C PRO A 135 13.40 -20.38 15.09
N GLN A 136 13.33 -21.71 15.07
CA GLN A 136 12.07 -22.44 14.93
C GLN A 136 11.07 -22.11 16.04
N GLU A 137 11.55 -21.86 17.26
CA GLU A 137 10.73 -21.47 18.41
C GLU A 137 9.99 -20.16 18.14
N GLN A 138 10.65 -19.19 17.49
CA GLN A 138 10.03 -17.93 17.10
C GLN A 138 9.07 -18.10 15.92
N LEU A 139 9.33 -19.04 15.01
CA LEU A 139 8.43 -19.34 13.90
C LEU A 139 7.10 -19.92 14.39
N LEU A 140 7.13 -20.69 15.49
CA LEU A 140 5.96 -21.35 16.08
C LEU A 140 5.10 -20.43 16.97
N GLN A 141 5.45 -19.13 17.11
CA GLN A 141 4.60 -18.10 17.72
C GLN A 141 3.52 -17.65 16.71
N ILE A 142 2.48 -18.47 16.56
CA ILE A 142 1.47 -18.34 15.50
C ILE A 142 0.63 -17.06 15.61
N GLU A 143 0.51 -16.51 16.81
CA GLU A 143 -0.28 -15.33 17.13
C GLU A 143 0.33 -14.05 16.55
N ASP A 144 1.65 -14.02 16.33
CA ASP A 144 2.41 -12.87 15.86
C ASP A 144 2.21 -12.55 14.37
N TYR A 145 1.67 -13.49 13.59
CA TYR A 145 1.51 -13.31 12.15
C TYR A 145 0.32 -12.42 11.84
N ASP A 146 0.59 -11.25 11.25
CA ASP A 146 -0.43 -10.38 10.64
C ASP A 146 -0.77 -10.89 9.23
N LEU A 147 -1.94 -11.52 9.10
CA LEU A 147 -2.40 -12.12 7.85
C LEU A 147 -2.85 -11.10 6.80
N ASN A 148 -2.85 -9.80 7.12
CA ASN A 148 -3.28 -8.74 6.21
C ASN A 148 -2.11 -8.05 5.51
N VAL A 149 -0.87 -8.46 5.77
CA VAL A 149 0.32 -7.85 5.18
C VAL A 149 1.44 -8.86 4.97
N VAL A 150 2.09 -8.78 3.82
CA VAL A 150 3.25 -9.61 3.46
C VAL A 150 4.34 -8.74 2.84
N ARG A 151 5.56 -9.26 2.72
CA ARG A 151 6.60 -8.73 1.84
C ARG A 151 7.10 -9.84 0.91
N LEU A 152 7.53 -9.48 -0.29
CA LEU A 152 8.28 -10.38 -1.18
C LEU A 152 9.74 -10.42 -0.71
N CYS A 153 10.30 -11.61 -0.59
CA CYS A 153 11.71 -11.85 -0.36
C CYS A 153 12.32 -12.42 -1.64
N PHE A 154 13.22 -11.67 -2.27
CA PHE A 154 13.94 -12.07 -3.47
C PHE A 154 15.28 -12.70 -3.08
N GLN A 155 15.47 -13.97 -3.41
CA GLN A 155 16.73 -14.70 -3.25
C GLN A 155 17.26 -15.07 -4.63
N VAL A 156 18.51 -14.70 -4.92
CA VAL A 156 19.15 -15.00 -6.20
C VAL A 156 20.34 -15.92 -5.97
N PHE A 157 20.43 -16.97 -6.78
CA PHE A 157 21.50 -17.97 -6.74
C PHE A 157 22.25 -17.96 -8.07
N LEU A 158 23.55 -17.74 -8.00
CA LEU A 158 24.46 -17.73 -9.15
C LEU A 158 25.15 -19.10 -9.30
N PRO A 159 25.62 -19.47 -10.50
CA PRO A 159 26.35 -20.70 -10.72
C PRO A 159 27.68 -20.71 -9.98
N ASP A 160 27.98 -21.83 -9.34
CA ASP A 160 29.31 -22.18 -8.86
C ASP A 160 30.23 -22.66 -9.99
N GLU A 161 31.44 -23.08 -9.63
CA GLU A 161 32.47 -23.59 -10.55
C GLU A 161 32.01 -24.82 -11.35
N HIS A 162 31.00 -25.56 -10.85
CA HIS A 162 30.42 -26.72 -11.51
C HIS A 162 29.14 -26.37 -12.31
N GLY A 163 28.74 -25.09 -12.34
CA GLY A 163 27.55 -24.62 -13.03
C GLY A 163 26.24 -24.82 -12.27
N THR A 164 26.30 -25.24 -10.99
CA THR A 164 25.13 -25.43 -10.13
C THR A 164 24.81 -24.12 -9.40
N PHE A 165 23.53 -23.77 -9.26
CA PHE A 165 23.11 -22.51 -8.64
C PHE A 165 23.18 -22.56 -7.10
N THR A 166 24.39 -22.46 -6.54
CA THR A 166 24.62 -22.56 -5.08
C THR A 166 25.15 -21.26 -4.47
N ARG A 167 25.69 -20.33 -5.27
CA ARG A 167 26.21 -19.04 -4.78
C ARG A 167 25.07 -18.07 -4.52
N ALA A 168 24.56 -18.05 -3.28
CA ALA A 168 23.47 -17.16 -2.87
C ALA A 168 23.95 -15.71 -2.72
N LEU A 169 23.21 -14.77 -3.31
CA LEU A 169 23.34 -13.35 -3.02
C LEU A 169 22.52 -12.98 -1.76
N PRO A 170 22.85 -11.87 -1.07
CA PRO A 170 22.05 -11.39 0.04
C PRO A 170 20.57 -11.22 -0.35
N PRO A 171 19.61 -11.76 0.43
CA PRO A 171 18.19 -11.60 0.15
C PRO A 171 17.76 -10.14 0.20
N VAL A 172 16.85 -9.74 -0.70
CA VAL A 172 16.29 -8.38 -0.75
C VAL A 172 14.78 -8.42 -0.51
N ILE A 173 14.31 -7.51 0.33
CA ILE A 173 12.92 -7.43 0.78
C ILE A 173 12.19 -6.28 0.10
N SER A 174 11.00 -6.56 -0.44
CA SER A 174 10.14 -5.54 -1.05
C SER A 174 9.46 -4.64 -0.02
N ASN A 175 8.85 -3.56 -0.49
CA ASN A 175 7.82 -2.84 0.25
C ASN A 175 6.66 -3.79 0.64
N PRO A 176 5.96 -3.53 1.75
CA PRO A 176 4.88 -4.39 2.21
C PRO A 176 3.65 -4.30 1.30
N ILE A 177 3.03 -5.45 1.05
CA ILE A 177 1.79 -5.59 0.28
C ILE A 177 0.68 -5.91 1.27
N TYR A 178 -0.40 -5.15 1.18
CA TYR A 178 -1.47 -5.19 2.17
C TYR A 178 -2.78 -5.64 1.54
N ASP A 179 -3.52 -6.49 2.24
CA ASP A 179 -4.78 -7.02 1.78
C ASP A 179 -5.85 -5.92 1.74
N ASN A 180 -6.41 -5.69 0.55
CA ASN A 180 -7.48 -4.74 0.34
C ASN A 180 -8.85 -5.23 0.84
N ARG A 181 -8.95 -6.47 1.34
CA ARG A 181 -10.20 -6.98 1.95
C ARG A 181 -10.37 -6.52 3.40
N ALA A 182 -9.28 -6.30 4.14
CA ALA A 182 -9.31 -5.99 5.56
C ALA A 182 -9.37 -4.46 5.78
N PRO A 183 -10.36 -3.90 6.50
CA PRO A 183 -10.55 -2.45 6.55
C PRO A 183 -9.42 -1.66 7.22
N ASN A 184 -8.63 -2.29 8.08
CA ASN A 184 -7.44 -1.69 8.71
C ASN A 184 -6.25 -1.57 7.76
N THR A 185 -6.29 -2.26 6.61
CA THR A 185 -5.20 -2.25 5.61
C THR A 185 -5.68 -1.89 4.20
N ALA A 186 -7.00 -1.75 4.00
CA ALA A 186 -7.59 -1.40 2.73
C ALA A 186 -7.19 0.01 2.28
N GLU A 187 -7.15 0.17 0.96
CA GLU A 187 -7.00 1.46 0.30
C GLU A 187 -8.16 2.38 0.71
N LEU A 188 -7.84 3.61 1.08
CA LEU A 188 -8.86 4.60 1.44
C LEU A 188 -9.41 5.25 0.16
N LYS A 189 -10.74 5.32 0.05
CA LYS A 189 -11.38 5.90 -1.12
C LYS A 189 -12.63 6.68 -0.73
N ILE A 190 -12.66 7.95 -1.15
CA ILE A 190 -13.88 8.73 -1.16
C ILE A 190 -14.62 8.41 -2.45
N CYS A 191 -15.84 7.90 -2.33
CA CYS A 191 -16.67 7.53 -3.47
C CYS A 191 -17.50 8.72 -3.94
N ARG A 192 -18.18 9.41 -3.01
CA ARG A 192 -19.04 10.58 -3.30
C ARG A 192 -19.19 11.48 -2.07
N ILE A 193 -19.48 12.75 -2.29
CA ILE A 193 -19.90 13.70 -1.24
C ILE A 193 -21.16 14.44 -1.67
N ASN A 194 -21.97 14.89 -0.71
CA ASN A 194 -23.17 15.68 -0.99
C ASN A 194 -22.87 17.14 -1.36
N LYS A 195 -21.81 17.72 -0.80
CA LYS A 195 -21.40 19.13 -0.98
C LYS A 195 -19.88 19.22 -1.07
N ASN A 196 -19.38 19.90 -2.10
CA ASN A 196 -17.95 20.22 -2.27
C ASN A 196 -17.63 21.70 -2.02
N THR A 197 -18.56 22.44 -1.42
CA THR A 197 -18.40 23.85 -1.03
C THR A 197 -18.98 24.08 0.36
N GLY A 198 -18.48 25.08 1.08
CA GLY A 198 -19.00 25.46 2.41
C GLY A 198 -18.55 26.85 2.85
N SER A 199 -19.12 27.35 3.94
CA SER A 199 -18.74 28.63 4.53
C SER A 199 -17.30 28.58 5.03
N VAL A 200 -16.53 29.65 4.81
CA VAL A 200 -15.18 29.82 5.36
C VAL A 200 -15.13 29.69 6.89
N LYS A 201 -16.26 29.92 7.58
CA LYS A 201 -16.40 29.75 9.03
C LYS A 201 -16.49 28.29 9.48
N GLY A 202 -16.64 27.34 8.56
CA GLY A 202 -16.86 25.94 8.86
C GLY A 202 -18.24 25.65 9.45
N GLY A 203 -18.44 24.42 9.93
CA GLY A 203 -19.68 23.98 10.56
C GLY A 203 -20.71 23.39 9.59
N ASP A 204 -20.45 23.41 8.28
CA ASP A 204 -21.32 22.78 7.29
C ASP A 204 -21.31 21.27 7.45
N GLU A 205 -22.49 20.68 7.52
CA GLU A 205 -22.65 19.22 7.59
C GLU A 205 -22.50 18.59 6.19
N ILE A 206 -21.57 17.65 6.09
CA ILE A 206 -21.22 16.91 4.89
C ILE A 206 -21.49 15.42 5.11
N PHE A 207 -22.09 14.81 4.09
CA PHE A 207 -22.30 13.37 3.98
C PHE A 207 -21.30 12.83 2.96
N LEU A 208 -20.36 12.01 3.43
CA LEU A 208 -19.30 11.41 2.63
C LEU A 208 -19.54 9.91 2.53
N LEU A 209 -19.63 9.39 1.31
CA LEU A 209 -19.66 7.96 1.01
C LEU A 209 -18.25 7.49 0.68
N CYS A 210 -17.84 6.37 1.25
CA CYS A 210 -16.48 5.83 1.12
C CYS A 210 -16.48 4.31 1.06
N ASP A 211 -15.34 3.74 0.67
CA ASP A 211 -15.06 2.32 0.91
C ASP A 211 -14.91 2.05 2.41
N LYS A 212 -14.87 0.77 2.81
CA LYS A 212 -14.94 0.37 4.22
C LYS A 212 -13.80 0.96 5.06
N VAL A 213 -14.15 1.70 6.12
CA VAL A 213 -13.22 2.28 7.10
C VAL A 213 -13.44 1.75 8.52
N GLN A 214 -12.45 1.91 9.40
CA GLN A 214 -12.61 1.66 10.84
C GLN A 214 -12.98 2.97 11.54
N LYS A 215 -14.12 2.98 12.24
CA LYS A 215 -14.65 4.19 12.89
C LYS A 215 -13.72 4.78 13.97
N ASP A 216 -12.88 3.95 14.57
CA ASP A 216 -11.95 4.32 15.65
C ASP A 216 -10.59 4.79 15.11
N ASP A 217 -10.36 4.66 13.79
CA ASP A 217 -9.07 4.88 13.13
C ASP A 217 -9.29 5.51 11.74
N ILE A 218 -10.06 6.60 11.70
CA ILE A 218 -10.33 7.35 10.48
C ILE A 218 -10.55 8.82 10.81
N GLU A 219 -10.08 9.70 9.93
CA GLU A 219 -10.37 11.12 9.98
C GLU A 219 -10.52 11.72 8.57
N VAL A 220 -11.22 12.84 8.49
CA VAL A 220 -11.33 13.63 7.26
C VAL A 220 -10.38 14.83 7.40
N ARG A 221 -9.37 14.90 6.54
CA ARG A 221 -8.34 15.95 6.55
C ARG A 221 -8.59 16.94 5.43
N PHE A 222 -8.68 18.22 5.78
CA PHE A 222 -8.65 19.35 4.87
C PHE A 222 -7.26 19.96 4.89
N PHE A 223 -6.70 20.31 3.72
CA PHE A 223 -5.35 20.84 3.66
C PHE A 223 -5.05 21.68 2.42
N THR A 224 -4.05 22.54 2.56
CA THR A 224 -3.30 23.22 1.51
C THR A 224 -1.80 22.98 1.76
N HIS A 225 -0.90 23.69 1.07
CA HIS A 225 0.54 23.61 1.37
C HIS A 225 0.93 24.06 2.79
N ASN A 226 0.14 24.95 3.43
CA ASN A 226 0.55 25.68 4.64
C ASN A 226 -0.52 25.61 5.75
N TRP A 227 -1.58 24.84 5.54
CA TRP A 227 -2.68 24.71 6.50
C TRP A 227 -3.26 23.32 6.41
N GLU A 228 -3.59 22.75 7.57
CA GLU A 228 -4.42 21.56 7.67
C GLU A 228 -5.40 21.67 8.84
N ALA A 229 -6.55 21.02 8.69
CA ALA A 229 -7.54 20.86 9.75
C ALA A 229 -8.35 19.59 9.57
N LYS A 230 -9.03 19.14 10.63
CA LYS A 230 -9.85 17.92 10.63
C LYS A 230 -11.33 18.26 10.57
N GLY A 231 -12.09 17.52 9.77
CA GLY A 231 -13.54 17.47 9.88
C GLY A 231 -13.94 16.97 11.26
N SER A 232 -14.95 17.60 11.86
CA SER A 232 -15.42 17.25 13.21
C SER A 232 -16.56 16.24 13.13
N PHE A 233 -16.36 15.07 13.73
CA PHE A 233 -17.35 14.02 13.87
C PHE A 233 -16.97 13.07 15.01
N SER A 234 -17.92 12.28 15.47
CA SER A 234 -17.75 11.23 16.47
C SER A 234 -17.79 9.84 15.81
N GLN A 235 -17.40 8.80 16.55
CA GLN A 235 -17.51 7.42 16.07
C GLN A 235 -18.94 7.02 15.69
N ALA A 236 -19.96 7.64 16.30
CA ALA A 236 -21.37 7.36 16.01
C ALA A 236 -21.79 7.87 14.62
N ASP A 237 -21.08 8.86 14.09
CA ASP A 237 -21.34 9.46 12.79
C ASP A 237 -20.74 8.64 11.62
N VAL A 238 -19.97 7.60 11.93
CA VAL A 238 -19.46 6.64 10.96
C VAL A 238 -20.52 5.55 10.72
N HIS A 239 -21.35 5.77 9.70
CA HIS A 239 -22.47 4.89 9.40
C HIS A 239 -22.02 3.60 8.70
N ARG A 240 -22.12 2.48 9.41
CA ARG A 240 -21.87 1.12 8.90
C ARG A 240 -20.52 0.97 8.16
N GLN A 241 -19.52 1.74 8.59
CA GLN A 241 -18.16 1.76 8.01
C GLN A 241 -18.07 2.25 6.56
N VAL A 242 -19.16 2.71 5.94
CA VAL A 242 -19.19 3.05 4.50
C VAL A 242 -19.64 4.49 4.23
N ALA A 243 -19.99 5.22 5.29
CA ALA A 243 -20.28 6.64 5.20
C ALA A 243 -19.85 7.36 6.48
N ILE A 244 -19.53 8.64 6.35
CA ILE A 244 -19.17 9.53 7.45
C ILE A 244 -20.01 10.80 7.31
N VAL A 245 -20.70 11.16 8.39
CA VAL A 245 -21.30 12.49 8.52
C VAL A 245 -20.35 13.34 9.38
N PHE A 246 -19.93 14.49 8.89
CA PHE A 246 -19.02 15.36 9.62
C PHE A 246 -19.30 16.83 9.37
N ARG A 247 -18.76 17.70 10.22
CA ARG A 247 -18.80 19.15 10.04
C ARG A 247 -17.47 19.69 9.55
N THR A 248 -17.51 20.59 8.57
CA THR A 248 -16.30 21.22 8.03
C THR A 248 -15.55 22.00 9.12
N PRO A 249 -14.20 21.96 9.14
CA PRO A 249 -13.43 22.87 9.97
C PRO A 249 -13.55 24.30 9.43
N ALA A 250 -13.30 25.30 10.28
CA ALA A 250 -13.10 26.67 9.82
C ALA A 250 -11.79 26.78 9.03
N TYR A 251 -11.78 27.56 7.95
CA TYR A 251 -10.54 27.85 7.22
C TYR A 251 -9.64 28.79 8.05
N CYS A 252 -8.32 28.76 7.81
CA CYS A 252 -7.36 29.55 8.60
C CYS A 252 -7.60 31.06 8.54
N GLN A 253 -8.09 31.57 7.41
CA GLN A 253 -8.42 32.98 7.21
C GLN A 253 -9.91 33.10 6.89
N THR A 254 -10.71 33.62 7.81
CA THR A 254 -12.17 33.66 7.66
C THR A 254 -12.69 34.91 6.95
N ASN A 255 -11.81 35.85 6.61
CA ASN A 255 -12.11 37.13 5.96
C ASN A 255 -11.74 37.14 4.47
N ILE A 256 -11.93 36.02 3.77
CA ILE A 256 -11.66 35.92 2.32
C ILE A 256 -12.70 36.72 1.52
N SER A 257 -12.26 37.37 0.44
CA SER A 257 -13.12 38.08 -0.51
C SER A 257 -13.53 37.21 -1.71
N GLU A 258 -12.73 36.19 -2.02
CA GLU A 258 -12.96 35.25 -3.11
C GLU A 258 -12.98 33.82 -2.60
N PRO A 259 -13.65 32.89 -3.31
CA PRO A 259 -13.64 31.48 -2.93
C PRO A 259 -12.23 30.87 -2.89
N MET A 260 -11.95 30.10 -1.85
CA MET A 260 -10.65 29.43 -1.65
C MET A 260 -10.79 27.92 -1.81
N THR A 261 -10.05 27.34 -2.75
CA THR A 261 -10.00 25.88 -2.95
C THR A 261 -8.94 25.24 -2.06
N VAL A 262 -9.33 24.20 -1.33
CA VAL A 262 -8.45 23.34 -0.55
C VAL A 262 -8.62 21.88 -1.01
N LYS A 263 -7.71 21.01 -0.58
CA LYS A 263 -7.86 19.56 -0.75
C LYS A 263 -8.53 18.96 0.48
N MET A 264 -9.34 17.93 0.26
CA MET A 264 -9.99 17.12 1.29
C MET A 264 -9.73 15.64 0.99
N GLN A 265 -9.37 14.86 1.99
CA GLN A 265 -9.11 13.43 1.85
C GLN A 265 -9.44 12.66 3.13
N LEU A 266 -9.59 11.34 3.03
CA LEU A 266 -9.56 10.47 4.20
C LEU A 266 -8.11 10.26 4.63
N ARG A 267 -7.87 10.16 5.94
CA ARG A 267 -6.59 9.74 6.52
C ARG A 267 -6.85 8.70 7.61
N ARG A 268 -6.10 7.61 7.61
CA ARG A 268 -6.09 6.61 8.68
C ARG A 268 -4.93 6.91 9.63
N PRO A 269 -5.19 7.34 10.88
CA PRO A 269 -4.12 7.77 11.78
C PRO A 269 -3.09 6.69 12.12
N SER A 270 -3.49 5.41 12.22
CA SER A 270 -2.59 4.32 12.63
C SER A 270 -1.41 4.07 11.70
N ASP A 271 -1.59 4.26 10.38
CA ASP A 271 -0.56 4.04 9.36
C ASP A 271 -0.27 5.28 8.50
N GLN A 272 -0.93 6.41 8.79
CA GLN A 272 -0.88 7.67 8.04
C GLN A 272 -1.29 7.54 6.56
N GLU A 273 -1.93 6.43 6.18
CA GLU A 273 -2.43 6.22 4.83
C GLU A 273 -3.52 7.24 4.50
N VAL A 274 -3.56 7.69 3.26
CA VAL A 274 -4.51 8.70 2.79
C VAL A 274 -5.22 8.23 1.53
N SER A 275 -6.46 8.69 1.33
CA SER A 275 -7.12 8.53 0.04
C SER A 275 -6.57 9.52 -0.98
N GLU A 276 -6.88 9.29 -2.26
CA GLU A 276 -6.78 10.34 -3.26
C GLU A 276 -7.55 11.60 -2.80
N PRO A 277 -6.95 12.80 -2.93
CA PRO A 277 -7.58 14.03 -2.51
C PRO A 277 -8.65 14.47 -3.51
N MET A 278 -9.67 15.13 -2.99
CA MET A 278 -10.66 15.85 -3.79
C MET A 278 -10.70 17.33 -3.42
N GLU A 279 -11.20 18.16 -4.32
CA GLU A 279 -11.30 19.60 -4.07
C GLU A 279 -12.52 19.94 -3.20
N PHE A 280 -12.31 20.87 -2.27
CA PHE A 280 -13.36 21.51 -1.48
C PHE A 280 -13.17 23.03 -1.54
N ARG A 281 -14.25 23.79 -1.76
CA ARG A 281 -14.17 25.25 -1.92
C ARG A 281 -14.85 25.97 -0.76
N TYR A 282 -14.07 26.72 0.01
CA TYR A 282 -14.59 27.64 1.00
C TYR A 282 -15.09 28.92 0.35
N LEU A 283 -16.28 29.38 0.77
CA LEU A 283 -16.94 30.57 0.27
C LEU A 283 -16.86 31.71 1.31
N PRO A 284 -16.70 32.97 0.87
CA PRO A 284 -16.79 34.14 1.74
C PRO A 284 -18.07 34.16 2.56
N ASP A 285 -18.00 34.70 3.77
CA ASP A 285 -19.23 34.98 4.54
C ASP A 285 -19.94 36.21 3.96
N GLU A 286 -21.05 35.98 3.25
CA GLU A 286 -21.86 37.03 2.62
C GLU A 286 -22.39 38.07 3.62
N ARG A 287 -22.45 37.74 4.92
CA ARG A 287 -22.85 38.72 5.95
C ARG A 287 -21.80 39.82 6.14
N GLY A 288 -20.52 39.57 5.85
CA GLY A 288 -19.45 40.57 5.94
C GLY A 288 -19.48 41.61 4.81
N THR A 289 -19.86 41.20 3.60
CA THR A 289 -19.94 42.09 2.43
C THR A 289 -21.10 43.07 2.52
N VAL A 290 -22.25 42.66 3.08
CA VAL A 290 -23.40 43.56 3.29
C VAL A 290 -23.10 44.62 4.37
N HIS A 291 -22.30 44.30 5.40
CA HIS A 291 -21.90 45.27 6.41
C HIS A 291 -20.91 46.31 5.90
N LEU A 292 -19.97 45.94 5.02
CA LEU A 292 -19.05 46.87 4.38
C LEU A 292 -19.77 47.84 3.42
N GLN A 293 -20.74 47.34 2.64
CA GLN A 293 -21.57 48.20 1.78
C GLN A 293 -22.46 49.16 2.59
N ARG A 294 -23.01 48.72 3.73
CA ARG A 294 -23.80 49.60 4.63
C ARG A 294 -22.94 50.65 5.36
N ALA A 295 -21.71 50.32 5.74
CA ALA A 295 -20.81 51.27 6.39
C ALA A 295 -20.33 52.38 5.42
N LEU A 296 -20.09 52.04 4.15
CA LEU A 296 -19.78 53.03 3.11
C LEU A 296 -20.96 53.95 2.80
N HIS A 297 -22.20 53.46 2.88
CA HIS A 297 -23.39 54.28 2.65
C HIS A 297 -23.70 55.25 3.82
N LEU A 298 -23.35 54.88 5.05
CA LEU A 298 -23.49 55.73 6.24
C LEU A 298 -22.34 56.73 6.44
N SER A 299 -21.27 56.64 5.62
CA SER A 299 -20.14 57.59 5.65
C SER A 299 -20.26 58.70 4.60
N ILE A 300 -21.36 58.71 3.82
CA ILE A 300 -21.65 59.67 2.73
C ILE A 300 -22.95 60.47 3.02
N ILE A 301 -23.49 60.37 4.24
CA ILE A 301 -24.61 61.20 4.72
C ILE A 301 -24.13 61.95 5.96
#